data_AF-A0A3E2WKW3-F1
#
_entry.id   AF-A0A3E2WKW3-F1
#
_cell.length_a   1.000
_cell.length_b   1.000
_cell.length_c   1.000
_cell.angle_alpha   90.00
_cell.angle_beta   90.00
_cell.angle_gamma   90.00
#
_symmetry.space_group_name_H-M   'P 1'
#
loop_
_entity.id
_entity.type
_entity.pdbx_description
1 polymer ?
#
loop_
_entity_poly.entity_id
_entity_poly.type
_entity_poly.pdbx_seq_one_letter_code
_entity_poly.pdbx_strand_id
1 'polypeptide(L)'
;MIRECIVCGKGFKCSPSDKTVTCCKECSRINKSRTHQGKSNKWSEESRKRLSERGKTANLQEGTKAALKSPRSGRYETNVNAKKWHIVSPDGQHYKFKNLHHWARQNCALFGFDETEENAIKIAKGLQHAKAGELGKKYAFTSTYKGWRIIID
;
A
#
# COMPACT_ATOMS: atom_id res chain seq x y z
N MET A 1 -7.15 -26.34 -36.54
CA MET A 1 -6.01 -25.76 -37.30
C MET A 1 -4.81 -25.62 -36.38
N ILE A 2 -3.58 -25.57 -36.92
CA ILE A 2 -2.38 -25.23 -36.14
C ILE A 2 -2.11 -23.75 -36.35
N ARG A 3 -1.95 -22.98 -35.27
CA ARG A 3 -1.59 -21.56 -35.28
C ARG A 3 -0.26 -21.37 -34.57
N GLU A 4 0.52 -20.38 -34.97
CA GLU A 4 1.79 -20.05 -34.33
C GLU A 4 1.59 -19.10 -33.14
N CYS A 5 2.31 -19.34 -32.03
CA CYS A 5 2.24 -18.48 -30.85
C CYS A 5 3.05 -17.19 -31.03
N ILE A 6 2.41 -16.04 -30.87
CA ILE A 6 3.04 -14.71 -31.00
C ILE A 6 4.10 -14.37 -29.93
N VAL A 7 4.28 -15.23 -28.92
CA VAL A 7 5.27 -15.01 -27.84
C VAL A 7 6.49 -15.91 -28.00
N CYS A 8 6.30 -17.18 -28.37
CA CYS A 8 7.37 -18.18 -28.38
C CYS A 8 7.55 -18.91 -29.73
N GLY A 9 6.74 -18.59 -30.75
CA GLY A 9 6.83 -19.20 -32.09
C GLY A 9 6.35 -20.65 -32.19
N LYS A 10 5.88 -21.27 -31.09
CA LYS A 10 5.44 -22.67 -31.13
C LYS A 10 4.06 -22.80 -31.78
N GLY A 11 3.92 -23.80 -32.65
CA GLY A 11 2.62 -24.22 -33.18
C GLY A 11 1.73 -24.81 -32.09
N PHE A 12 0.45 -24.44 -32.07
CA PHE A 12 -0.55 -24.97 -31.14
C PHE A 12 -1.88 -25.22 -31.86
N LYS A 13 -2.64 -26.20 -31.37
CA LYS A 13 -3.96 -26.54 -31.91
C LYS A 13 -5.00 -25.55 -31.37
N CYS A 14 -5.80 -24.99 -32.26
CA CYS A 14 -7.00 -24.21 -31.91
C CYS A 14 -8.13 -24.48 -32.92
N SER A 15 -9.37 -24.19 -32.52
CA SER A 15 -10.49 -24.22 -33.47
C SER A 15 -10.40 -23.02 -34.43
N PRO A 16 -10.99 -23.10 -35.64
CA PRO A 16 -11.01 -21.97 -36.58
C PRO A 16 -11.69 -20.71 -36.01
N SER A 17 -12.68 -20.87 -35.13
CA SER A 17 -13.41 -19.77 -34.48
C SER A 17 -12.68 -19.17 -33.26
N ASP A 18 -11.66 -19.86 -32.74
CA ASP A 18 -10.92 -19.41 -31.57
C ASP A 18 -9.98 -18.24 -31.94
N LYS A 19 -10.08 -17.15 -31.17
CA LYS A 19 -9.24 -15.94 -31.30
C LYS A 19 -7.94 -16.03 -30.48
N THR A 20 -7.66 -17.17 -29.86
CA THR A 20 -6.46 -17.39 -29.05
C THR A 20 -5.19 -17.30 -29.88
N VAL A 21 -4.27 -16.41 -29.50
CA VAL A 21 -2.99 -16.16 -30.21
C VAL A 21 -1.76 -16.72 -29.49
N THR A 22 -1.95 -17.39 -28.35
CA THR A 22 -0.87 -17.90 -27.51
C THR A 22 -1.05 -19.37 -27.16
N CYS A 23 0.02 -20.15 -27.18
CA CYS A 23 -0.02 -21.60 -26.96
C CYS A 23 -0.31 -22.03 -25.50
N CYS A 24 -0.09 -21.15 -24.52
CA CYS A 24 -0.25 -21.49 -23.10
C CYS A 24 -0.52 -20.25 -22.23
N LYS A 25 -0.88 -20.48 -20.96
CA LYS A 25 -1.16 -19.41 -19.97
C LYS A 25 0.02 -18.46 -19.77
N GLU A 26 1.24 -18.99 -19.78
CA GLU A 26 2.44 -18.18 -19.57
C GLU A 26 2.69 -17.22 -20.73
N CYS A 27 2.58 -17.70 -21.97
CA CYS A 27 2.62 -16.85 -23.16
C CYS A 27 1.47 -15.84 -23.16
N SER A 28 0.27 -16.23 -22.73
CA SER A 28 -0.86 -15.30 -22.58
C SER A 28 -0.55 -14.17 -21.59
N ARG A 29 0.08 -14.48 -20.45
CA ARG A 29 0.49 -13.50 -19.43
C ARG A 29 1.51 -12.50 -19.98
N ILE A 30 2.53 -12.99 -20.69
CA ILE A 30 3.54 -12.14 -21.35
C ILE A 30 2.88 -11.25 -22.41
N ASN A 31 2.01 -11.81 -23.24
CA ASN A 31 1.31 -11.05 -24.27
C ASN A 31 0.40 -9.96 -23.66
N LYS A 32 -0.35 -10.27 -22.61
CA LYS A 32 -1.15 -9.28 -21.86
C LYS A 32 -0.28 -8.17 -21.30
N SER A 33 0.88 -8.51 -20.72
CA SER A 33 1.82 -7.52 -20.20
C SER A 33 2.32 -6.57 -21.31
N ARG A 34 2.72 -7.12 -22.46
CA ARG A 34 3.19 -6.31 -23.62
C ARG A 34 2.07 -5.43 -24.17
N THR A 35 0.89 -6.00 -24.37
CA THR A 35 -0.26 -5.29 -24.97
C THR A 35 -0.86 -4.22 -24.07
N HIS A 36 -0.76 -4.35 -22.75
CA HIS A 36 -1.19 -3.34 -21.77
C HIS A 36 -0.08 -2.38 -21.32
N GLN A 37 1.18 -2.61 -21.72
CA GLN A 37 2.27 -1.72 -21.36
C GLN A 37 1.99 -0.30 -21.89
N GLY A 38 2.07 0.69 -21.00
CA GLY A 38 1.80 2.10 -21.34
C GLY A 38 0.33 2.45 -21.56
N LYS A 39 -0.60 1.48 -21.44
CA LYS A 39 -2.04 1.76 -21.56
C LYS A 39 -2.66 1.96 -20.19
N SER A 40 -3.29 3.11 -19.98
CA SER A 40 -4.18 3.36 -18.86
C SER A 40 -5.63 3.20 -19.30
N ASN A 41 -6.45 2.58 -18.45
CA ASN A 41 -7.90 2.53 -18.69
C ASN A 41 -8.45 3.96 -18.52
N LYS A 42 -8.87 4.59 -19.61
CA LYS A 42 -9.59 5.88 -19.55
C LYS A 42 -11.04 5.61 -19.18
N TRP A 43 -11.38 5.88 -17.92
CA TRP A 43 -12.76 5.81 -17.44
C TRP A 43 -13.51 7.07 -17.83
N SER A 44 -14.62 6.91 -18.57
CA SER A 44 -15.57 8.02 -18.80
C SER A 44 -16.24 8.43 -17.49
N GLU A 45 -16.69 9.68 -17.42
CA GLU A 45 -17.47 10.17 -16.28
C GLU A 45 -18.72 9.34 -16.05
N GLU A 46 -19.42 8.95 -17.12
CA GLU A 46 -20.59 8.07 -17.05
C GLU A 46 -20.26 6.70 -16.43
N SER A 47 -19.12 6.09 -16.80
CA SER A 47 -18.67 4.83 -16.21
C SER A 47 -18.37 4.97 -14.72
N ARG A 48 -17.76 6.10 -14.31
CA ARG A 48 -17.51 6.40 -12.89
C ARG A 48 -18.82 6.61 -12.13
N LYS A 49 -19.78 7.31 -12.73
CA LYS A 49 -21.11 7.57 -12.15
C LYS A 49 -21.88 6.26 -11.95
N ARG A 50 -21.94 5.40 -12.98
CA ARG A 50 -22.56 4.07 -12.89
C ARG A 50 -21.95 3.20 -11.80
N LEU A 51 -20.62 3.26 -11.64
CA LEU A 51 -19.93 2.52 -10.58
C LEU A 51 -20.27 3.07 -9.18
N SER A 52 -20.37 4.39 -9.04
CA SER A 52 -20.78 5.07 -7.80
C SER A 52 -22.22 4.71 -7.42
N GLU A 53 -23.14 4.79 -8.38
CA GLU A 53 -24.57 4.48 -8.19
C GLU A 53 -24.82 3.02 -7.84
N ARG A 54 -24.01 2.09 -8.36
CA ARG A 54 -24.08 0.66 -7.99
C ARG A 54 -23.91 0.42 -6.50
N GLY A 55 -23.28 1.36 -5.79
CA GLY A 55 -23.12 1.30 -4.33
C GLY A 55 -22.23 0.14 -3.87
N LYS A 56 -22.22 -0.07 -2.55
CA LYS A 56 -21.50 -1.16 -1.90
C LYS A 56 -22.39 -2.40 -1.80
N THR A 57 -21.83 -3.57 -2.08
CA THR A 57 -22.52 -4.85 -1.83
C THR A 57 -22.85 -5.01 -0.33
N ALA A 58 -23.91 -5.74 0.00
CA ALA A 58 -24.34 -5.97 1.39
C ALA A 58 -23.20 -6.49 2.29
N ASN A 59 -22.44 -7.48 1.80
CA ASN A 59 -21.27 -8.03 2.49
C ASN A 59 -20.22 -6.95 2.83
N LEU A 60 -20.02 -5.96 1.96
CA LEU A 60 -19.06 -4.89 2.20
C LEU A 60 -19.58 -3.89 3.25
N GLN A 61 -20.89 -3.65 3.30
CA GLN A 61 -21.50 -2.80 4.32
C GLN A 61 -21.39 -3.43 5.71
N GLU A 62 -21.71 -4.72 5.83
CA GLU A 62 -21.56 -5.48 7.08
C GLU A 62 -20.11 -5.58 7.53
N GLY A 63 -19.19 -5.86 6.59
CA GLY A 63 -17.76 -5.85 6.87
C GLY A 63 -17.27 -4.50 7.39
N THR A 64 -17.80 -3.38 6.88
CA THR A 64 -17.46 -2.04 7.39
C THR A 64 -17.93 -1.85 8.83
N LYS A 65 -19.17 -2.26 9.16
CA LYS A 65 -19.72 -2.16 10.52
C LYS A 65 -18.91 -3.02 11.50
N ALA A 66 -18.55 -4.24 11.12
CA ALA A 66 -17.74 -5.14 11.93
C ALA A 66 -16.33 -4.56 12.17
N ALA A 67 -15.70 -4.00 11.14
CA ALA A 67 -14.39 -3.37 11.25
C ALA A 67 -14.38 -2.14 12.18
N LEU A 68 -15.45 -1.34 12.19
CA LEU A 68 -15.54 -0.19 13.11
C LEU A 68 -15.63 -0.60 14.58
N LYS A 69 -16.27 -1.74 14.88
CA LYS A 69 -16.43 -2.24 16.25
C LYS A 69 -15.22 -3.03 16.75
N SER A 70 -14.44 -3.62 15.85
CA SER A 70 -13.38 -4.53 16.25
C SER A 70 -12.16 -3.77 16.80
N PRO A 71 -11.62 -4.15 17.97
CA PRO A 71 -10.39 -3.54 18.51
C PRO A 71 -9.15 -3.86 17.66
N ARG A 72 -9.26 -4.87 16.79
CA ARG A 72 -8.22 -5.28 15.85
C ARG A 72 -8.17 -4.41 14.59
N SER A 73 -9.15 -3.52 14.41
CA SER A 73 -9.29 -2.63 13.26
C SER A 73 -9.61 -1.23 13.75
N GLY A 74 -8.65 -0.31 13.62
CA GLY A 74 -8.85 1.06 14.10
C GLY A 74 -7.57 1.77 14.50
N ARG A 75 -7.69 2.92 15.14
CA ARG A 75 -6.57 3.79 15.51
C ARG A 75 -5.98 3.43 16.88
N TYR A 76 -5.80 2.14 17.13
CA TYR A 76 -5.38 1.59 18.43
C TYR A 76 -4.11 0.74 18.31
N GLU A 77 -3.41 0.48 19.42
CA GLU A 77 -2.23 -0.38 19.45
C GLU A 77 -2.53 -1.84 19.06
N THR A 78 -3.76 -2.29 19.33
CA THR A 78 -4.28 -3.63 19.03
C THR A 78 -4.57 -3.86 17.55
N ASN A 79 -4.45 -2.83 16.70
CA ASN A 79 -4.65 -2.98 15.26
C ASN A 79 -3.73 -4.08 14.69
N VAL A 80 -4.27 -4.98 13.86
CA VAL A 80 -3.50 -6.08 13.28
C VAL A 80 -2.31 -5.62 12.44
N ASN A 81 -2.41 -4.46 11.81
CA ASN A 81 -1.38 -3.88 10.95
C ASN A 81 -0.38 -3.02 11.74
N ALA A 82 -0.57 -2.85 13.05
CA ALA A 82 0.31 -2.04 13.88
C ALA A 82 1.68 -2.71 14.05
N LYS A 83 2.73 -1.99 13.61
CA LYS A 83 4.13 -2.42 13.76
C LYS A 83 4.71 -1.95 15.09
N LYS A 84 5.70 -2.68 15.60
CA LYS A 84 6.55 -2.23 16.70
C LYS A 84 7.56 -1.20 16.19
N TRP A 85 7.85 -0.21 17.03
CA TRP A 85 8.79 0.85 16.77
C TRP A 85 9.69 1.04 17.98
N HIS A 86 10.95 1.32 17.70
CA HIS A 86 11.92 1.76 18.67
C HIS A 86 12.59 3.01 18.10
N ILE A 87 12.40 4.13 18.81
CA ILE A 87 13.01 5.41 18.45
C ILE A 87 13.78 5.97 19.64
N VAL A 88 14.77 6.81 19.34
CA VAL A 88 15.58 7.51 20.34
C VAL A 88 15.45 9.00 20.08
N SER A 89 15.10 9.75 21.11
CA SER A 89 14.96 11.20 21.04
C SER A 89 16.32 11.90 20.91
N PRO A 90 16.36 13.19 20.57
CA PRO A 90 17.61 13.94 20.44
C PRO A 90 18.44 13.97 21.73
N ASP A 91 17.78 13.95 22.89
CA ASP A 91 18.36 13.87 24.23
C ASP A 91 18.77 12.45 24.65
N GLY A 92 18.53 11.44 23.81
CA GLY A 92 18.95 10.06 24.05
C GLY A 92 17.93 9.19 24.79
N GLN A 93 16.71 9.68 25.05
CA GLN A 93 15.65 8.88 25.66
C GLN A 93 15.10 7.84 24.67
N HIS A 94 14.94 6.59 25.13
CA HIS A 94 14.42 5.49 24.33
C HIS A 94 12.90 5.37 24.47
N TYR A 95 12.22 5.19 23.33
CA TYR A 95 10.79 4.95 23.25
C TYR A 95 10.52 3.68 22.43
N LYS A 96 9.89 2.69 23.08
CA LYS A 96 9.46 1.43 22.46
C LYS A 96 7.94 1.35 22.54
N PHE A 97 7.28 1.28 21.39
CA PHE A 97 5.81 1.26 21.32
C PHE A 97 5.31 0.50 20.10
N LYS A 98 4.00 0.31 20.04
CA LYS A 98 3.31 -0.31 18.90
C LYS A 98 2.35 0.71 18.30
N ASN A 99 2.22 0.69 16.97
CA ASN A 99 1.42 1.65 16.20
C ASN A 99 1.93 3.10 16.24
N LEU A 100 2.80 3.44 15.27
CA LEU A 100 3.37 4.78 15.14
C LEU A 100 2.34 5.91 15.03
N HIS A 101 1.25 5.70 14.29
CA HIS A 101 0.24 6.75 14.16
C HIS A 101 -0.53 6.97 15.46
N HIS A 102 -0.77 5.91 16.24
CA HIS A 102 -1.40 6.06 17.55
C HIS A 102 -0.48 6.82 18.50
N TRP A 103 0.77 6.37 18.62
CA TRP A 103 1.77 7.01 19.47
C TRP A 103 2.01 8.47 19.10
N ALA A 104 2.13 8.79 17.80
CA ALA A 104 2.34 10.17 17.34
C ALA A 104 1.22 11.12 17.76
N ARG A 105 -0.05 10.67 17.81
CA ARG A 105 -1.18 11.51 18.25
C ARG A 105 -1.05 11.92 19.72
N GLN A 106 -0.54 11.01 20.55
CA GLN A 106 -0.40 11.21 22.00
C GLN A 106 0.88 11.95 22.37
N ASN A 107 1.81 12.14 21.41
CA ASN A 107 3.16 12.62 21.68
C ASN A 107 3.56 13.76 20.73
N CYS A 108 2.59 14.49 20.16
CA CYS A 108 2.88 15.64 19.29
C CYS A 108 3.78 16.69 19.98
N ALA A 109 3.59 16.90 21.28
CA ALA A 109 4.36 17.85 22.08
C ALA A 109 5.87 17.54 22.08
N LEU A 110 6.27 16.26 22.04
CA LEU A 110 7.69 15.85 21.99
C LEU A 110 8.41 16.31 20.70
N PHE A 111 7.65 16.68 19.66
CA PHE A 111 8.16 17.19 18.39
C PHE A 111 7.93 18.70 18.22
N GLY A 112 7.48 19.37 19.28
CA GLY A 112 7.13 20.80 19.29
C GLY A 112 5.90 21.11 18.43
N PHE A 113 4.89 20.23 18.45
CA PHE A 113 3.65 20.41 17.71
C PHE A 113 2.43 20.32 18.62
N ASP A 114 1.37 21.04 18.25
CA ASP A 114 0.05 20.89 18.85
C ASP A 114 -0.56 19.52 18.53
N GLU A 115 -1.44 19.03 19.41
CA GLU A 115 -2.10 17.72 19.36
C GLU A 115 -3.22 17.66 18.29
N THR A 116 -2.83 17.85 17.02
CA THR A 116 -3.74 17.73 15.88
C THR A 116 -3.43 16.47 15.06
N GLU A 117 -4.46 15.93 14.39
CA GLU A 117 -4.31 14.76 13.53
C GLU A 117 -3.31 15.01 12.38
N GLU A 118 -3.30 16.22 11.82
CA GLU A 118 -2.39 16.61 10.75
C GLU A 118 -0.93 16.55 11.21
N ASN A 119 -0.65 17.05 12.41
CA ASN A 119 0.69 17.02 12.99
C ASN A 119 1.11 15.58 13.32
N ALA A 120 0.21 14.76 13.87
CA ALA A 120 0.48 13.34 14.10
C ALA A 120 0.82 12.59 12.80
N ILE A 121 0.15 12.91 11.69
CA ILE A 121 0.46 12.37 10.36
C ILE A 121 1.84 12.84 9.88
N LYS A 122 2.18 14.12 10.05
CA LYS A 122 3.51 14.66 9.69
C LYS A 122 4.62 13.96 10.45
N ILE A 123 4.48 13.79 11.76
CA ILE A 123 5.43 13.09 12.62
C ILE A 123 5.61 11.65 12.16
N ALA A 124 4.50 10.92 11.99
CA ALA A 124 4.55 9.52 11.56
C ALA A 124 5.21 9.34 10.19
N LYS A 125 4.91 10.22 9.22
CA LYS A 125 5.57 10.21 7.90
C LYS A 125 7.06 10.52 8.00
N GLY A 126 7.44 11.50 8.82
CA GLY A 126 8.84 11.86 9.07
C GLY A 126 9.63 10.67 9.61
N LEU A 127 9.12 10.01 10.65
CA LEU A 127 9.76 8.83 11.24
C LEU A 127 9.76 7.61 10.30
N GLN A 128 8.75 7.46 9.44
CA GLN A 128 8.76 6.44 8.37
C GLN A 128 9.85 6.70 7.33
N HIS A 129 10.08 7.97 6.96
CA HIS A 129 11.14 8.34 6.05
C HIS A 129 12.52 8.12 6.69
N ALA A 130 12.69 8.53 7.95
CA ALA A 130 13.90 8.26 8.73
C ALA A 130 14.20 6.75 8.80
N LYS A 131 13.19 5.90 9.05
CA LYS A 131 13.35 4.44 9.02
C LYS A 131 13.76 3.92 7.65
N ALA A 132 13.25 4.51 6.57
CA ALA A 132 13.66 4.15 5.22
C ALA A 132 15.13 4.50 4.95
N GLY A 133 15.60 5.64 5.48
CA GLY A 133 17.00 6.04 5.44
C GLY A 133 17.90 5.09 6.22
N GLU A 134 17.51 4.74 7.45
CA GLU A 134 18.25 3.78 8.28
C GLU A 134 18.33 2.38 7.64
N LEU A 135 17.30 1.97 6.89
CA LEU A 135 17.31 0.74 6.09
C LEU A 135 18.11 0.85 4.76
N GLY A 136 18.77 1.98 4.48
CA GLY A 136 19.58 2.19 3.28
C GLY A 136 18.78 2.31 1.98
N LYS A 137 17.50 2.71 2.03
CA LYS A 137 16.69 2.85 0.81
C LYS A 137 17.12 4.06 -0.01
N LYS A 138 17.38 3.85 -1.31
CA LYS A 138 17.91 4.85 -2.25
C LYS A 138 17.12 6.16 -2.35
N TYR A 139 15.82 6.15 -2.06
CA TYR A 139 14.96 7.34 -2.12
C TYR A 139 14.93 8.16 -0.83
N ALA A 140 15.52 7.63 0.26
CA ALA A 140 15.53 8.30 1.55
C ALA A 140 16.80 9.13 1.69
N PHE A 141 16.65 10.40 2.04
CA PHE A 141 17.75 11.36 2.08
C PHE A 141 18.36 11.51 3.48
N THR A 142 17.64 11.10 4.51
CA THR A 142 18.07 11.18 5.92
C THR A 142 17.57 9.97 6.69
N SER A 143 18.36 9.52 7.67
CA SER A 143 17.97 8.48 8.63
C SER A 143 17.39 9.05 9.93
N THR A 144 17.22 10.38 10.01
CA THR A 144 16.70 11.06 11.21
C THR A 144 15.51 11.96 10.90
N TYR A 145 14.71 12.26 11.92
CA TYR A 145 13.62 13.23 11.83
C TYR A 145 13.63 14.15 13.04
N LYS A 146 13.92 15.45 12.85
CA LYS A 146 14.09 16.43 13.95
C LYS A 146 15.06 15.94 15.06
N GLY A 147 16.15 15.29 14.65
CA GLY A 147 17.13 14.71 15.59
C GLY A 147 16.73 13.36 16.21
N TRP A 148 15.49 12.91 16.00
CA TRP A 148 15.06 11.58 16.42
C TRP A 148 15.65 10.51 15.50
N ARG A 149 16.15 9.43 16.11
CA ARG A 149 16.77 8.29 15.42
C ARG A 149 15.88 7.06 15.51
N ILE A 150 15.92 6.21 14.48
CA ILE A 150 15.23 4.92 14.47
C ILE A 150 16.22 3.84 14.83
N ILE A 151 15.84 2.94 15.74
CA ILE A 151 16.61 1.73 16.02
C ILE A 151 15.97 0.57 15.28
N ILE A 152 16.78 -0.14 14.50
CA ILE A 152 16.36 -1.35 13.79
C ILE A 152 16.84 -2.53 14.63
N ASP A 153 15.91 -3.10 15.38
CA ASP A 153 16.06 -4.42 16.02
C ASP A 153 15.83 -5.55 15.02
#